data_AF-A0A662G5B6-F1
#
_entry.id   AF-A0A662G5B6-F1
#
_cell.length_a   1.000
_cell.length_b   1.000
_cell.length_c   1.000
_cell.angle_alpha   90.00
_cell.angle_beta   90.00
_cell.angle_gamma   90.00
#
_symmetry.space_group_name_H-M   'P 1'
#
loop_
_entity.id
_entity.type
_entity.pdbx_description
1 polymer ?
#
loop_
_entity_poly.entity_id
_entity_poly.type
_entity_poly.pdbx_seq_one_letter_code
_entity_poly.pdbx_strand_id
1 'polypeptide(L)' 'MRFLCDQMLGTLAKWLRILGYDVYFANNLEDDEDILKRAEEEERVIITRDKYLVMRAKRRRIKVI' A
#
# COMPACT_ATOMS: atom_id res chain seq x y z
N MET A 1 -0.42 -11.90 -6.02
CA MET A 1 -0.63 -10.97 -4.89
C MET A 1 -0.61 -9.56 -5.42
N ARG A 2 -1.49 -8.70 -4.91
CA ARG A 2 -1.51 -7.27 -5.24
C ARG A 2 -0.99 -6.45 -4.07
N PHE A 3 -0.11 -5.51 -4.34
CA PHE A 3 0.47 -4.63 -3.34
C PHE A 3 0.07 -3.18 -3.58
N LEU A 4 0.01 -2.44 -2.48
CA LEU A 4 -0.08 -0.99 -2.46
C LEU A 4 1.11 -0.48 -1.63
N CYS A 5 2.11 0.08 -2.31
CA CYS A 5 3.27 0.69 -1.65
C CYS A 5 2.99 2.17 -1.44
N ASP A 6 3.24 2.67 -0.22
CA ASP A 6 3.25 4.11 0.03
C ASP A 6 4.42 4.81 -0.68
N GLN A 7 4.42 6.14 -0.60
CA GLN A 7 5.41 7.01 -1.23
C GLN A 7 6.85 6.74 -0.72
N MET A 8 7.01 6.15 0.47
CA MET A 8 8.32 5.90 1.09
C MET A 8 9.04 4.69 0.50
N LEU A 9 8.34 3.86 -0.27
CA LEU A 9 8.82 2.56 -0.71
C LEU A 9 9.03 2.48 -2.23
N GLY A 10 9.36 3.60 -2.88
CA GLY A 10 9.55 3.66 -4.34
C GLY A 10 10.53 2.62 -4.90
N THR A 11 11.69 2.41 -4.26
CA THR A 11 12.65 1.38 -4.68
C THR A 11 12.07 -0.03 -4.55
N LEU A 12 11.34 -0.32 -3.47
CA LEU A 12 10.70 -1.62 -3.28
C LEU A 12 9.57 -1.84 -4.29
N ALA A 13 8.73 -0.84 -4.52
CA ALA A 13 7.66 -0.88 -5.51
C ALA A 13 8.21 -1.20 -6.91
N LYS A 14 9.34 -0.58 -7.26
CA LYS A 14 10.05 -0.88 -8.53
C LYS A 14 10.49 -2.34 -8.60
N TRP A 15 11.13 -2.87 -7.56
CA TRP A 15 11.57 -4.27 -7.55
C TRP A 15 10.41 -5.26 -7.59
N LEU A 16 9.34 -5.00 -6.84
CA LEU A 16 8.14 -5.85 -6.87
C LEU A 16 7.53 -5.90 -8.28
N ARG A 17 7.48 -4.76 -9.00
CA ARG A 17 7.03 -4.74 -10.40
C ARG A 17 7.95 -5.54 -11.33
N ILE A 18 9.28 -5.42 -11.17
CA ILE A 18 10.26 -6.20 -11.94
C ILE A 18 10.07 -7.70 -11.71
N LEU A 19 9.74 -8.11 -10.48
CA LEU A 19 9.46 -9.50 -10.11
C LEU A 19 8.07 -9.98 -10.58
N GLY A 20 7.29 -9.13 -11.27
CA GLY A 20 6.00 -9.49 -11.86
C GLY A 20 4.79 -9.36 -10.92
N TYR A 21 4.94 -8.69 -9.77
CA TYR A 21 3.80 -8.40 -8.90
C TYR A 21 2.98 -7.21 -9.42
N ASP A 22 1.66 -7.26 -9.19
CA ASP A 22 0.76 -6.13 -9.36
C ASP A 22 0.98 -5.16 -8.19
N VAL A 23 1.55 -3.99 -8.48
CA VAL A 23 1.92 -3.00 -7.47
C VAL A 23 1.35 -1.65 -7.85
N TYR A 24 0.42 -1.18 -7.02
CA TYR A 24 0.06 0.22 -6.96
C TYR A 24 1.10 0.96 -6.13
N PHE A 25 1.60 2.09 -6.63
CA PHE A 25 2.52 2.96 -5.90
C PHE A 25 1.77 4.27 -5.66
N ALA A 26 1.48 4.55 -4.39
CA ALA A 26 0.72 5.73 -4.00
C ALA A 26 1.51 6.99 -4.37
N ASN A 27 0.82 7.95 -4.98
CA ASN A 27 1.43 9.21 -5.35
C ASN A 27 1.31 10.25 -4.21
N ASN A 28 2.03 11.37 -4.33
CA ASN A 28 2.08 12.40 -3.29
C ASN A 28 0.77 13.19 -3.06
N LEU A 29 -0.26 12.95 -3.90
CA LEU A 29 -1.57 13.59 -3.79
C LEU A 29 -2.59 12.71 -3.06
N GLU A 30 -2.32 11.41 -2.92
CA GLU A 30 -3.19 10.50 -2.17
C GLU A 30 -2.88 10.57 -0.68
N ASP A 31 -3.92 10.78 0.12
CA ASP A 31 -3.82 10.72 1.56
C ASP A 31 -3.98 9.28 2.10
N ASP A 32 -3.85 9.11 3.41
CA ASP A 32 -4.04 7.81 4.06
C ASP A 32 -5.44 7.22 3.81
N GLU A 33 -6.47 8.05 3.66
CA GLU A 33 -7.85 7.58 3.42
C GLU A 33 -7.98 7.00 2.01
N ASP A 34 -7.43 7.68 1.00
CA ASP A 34 -7.38 7.20 -0.38
C ASP A 34 -6.64 5.86 -0.47
N ILE A 35 -5.50 5.76 0.22
CA ILE A 35 -4.69 4.54 0.28
C ILE A 35 -5.49 3.39 0.91
N LEU A 36 -6.13 3.62 2.05
CA LEU A 36 -6.92 2.60 2.75
C LEU A 36 -8.11 2.15 1.91
N LYS A 37 -8.85 3.09 1.32
CA LYS A 37 -10.02 2.81 0.49
C LYS A 37 -9.64 1.96 -0.72
N ARG A 38 -8.57 2.35 -1.44
CA ARG A 38 -8.08 1.59 -2.59
C ARG A 38 -7.63 0.19 -2.19
N ALA A 39 -6.92 0.04 -1.07
CA ALA A 39 -6.46 -1.26 -0.61
C ALA A 39 -7.64 -2.19 -0.28
N GLU A 40 -8.72 -1.64 0.27
CA GLU A 40 -9.96 -2.37 0.57
C GLU A 40 -10.71 -2.77 -0.71
N GLU A 41 -10.96 -1.82 -1.62
CA GLU A 41 -11.71 -2.05 -2.86
C GLU A 41 -10.99 -3.00 -3.82
N GLU A 42 -9.66 -2.92 -3.90
CA GLU A 42 -8.85 -3.72 -4.84
C GLU A 42 -8.21 -4.96 -4.19
N GLU A 43 -8.53 -5.25 -2.92
CA GLU A 43 -7.98 -6.34 -2.10
C GLU A 43 -6.44 -6.37 -2.06
N ARG A 44 -5.81 -5.20 -1.94
CA ARG A 44 -4.35 -5.05 -1.94
C ARG A 44 -3.78 -5.17 -0.52
N VAL A 45 -2.57 -5.71 -0.46
CA VAL A 45 -1.75 -5.67 0.76
C VAL A 45 -1.00 -4.33 0.78
N ILE A 46 -1.23 -3.52 1.80
CA ILE A 46 -0.47 -2.28 2.01
C ILE A 46 0.94 -2.65 2.47
N ILE A 47 1.95 -2.02 1.88
CA ILE A 47 3.33 -2.03 2.39
C ILE A 47 3.67 -0.58 2.73
N THR A 48 4.03 -0.33 3.98
CA THR A 48 4.34 1.02 4.48
C THR A 48 5.28 0.94 5.68
N ARG A 49 6.12 1.96 5.91
CA ARG A 49 6.82 2.10 7.21
C ARG A 49 6.12 3.07 8.15
N ASP A 50 5.00 3.66 7.73
CA ASP A 50 4.20 4.55 8.54
C ASP A 50 3.37 3.74 9.56
N LYS A 51 3.73 3.86 10.84
CA LYS A 51 3.06 3.15 11.94
C LYS A 51 1.60 3.58 12.12
N TYR A 52 1.27 4.82 11.79
CA TYR A 52 -0.09 5.33 11.87
C TYR A 52 -0.97 4.69 10.79
N LEU A 53 -0.48 4.63 9.55
CA LEU A 53 -1.17 3.94 8.46
C LEU A 53 -1.35 2.44 8.74
N VAL A 54 -0.32 1.76 9.28
CA VAL A 54 -0.43 0.36 9.74
C VAL A 54 -1.56 0.19 10.76
N MET A 55 -1.62 1.06 11.76
CA MET A 55 -2.66 1.00 12.79
C MET A 55 -4.05 1.21 12.19
N ARG A 56 -4.22 2.16 11.28
CA ARG A 56 -5.50 2.42 10.61
C ARG A 56 -5.93 1.24 9.73
N ALA A 57 -5.01 0.66 8.95
CA ALA A 57 -5.26 -0.52 8.13
C ALA A 57 -5.73 -1.71 8.98
N LYS A 58 -5.06 -1.97 10.11
CA LYS A 58 -5.46 -3.03 11.05
C LYS A 58 -6.87 -2.84 11.62
N ARG A 59 -7.26 -1.61 11.97
CA ARG A 59 -8.64 -1.32 12.43
C ARG A 59 -9.69 -1.64 11.37
N ARG A 60 -9.34 -1.44 10.09
CA ARG A 60 -10.18 -1.79 8.93
C ARG A 60 -10.03 -3.24 8.46
N ARG A 61 -9.21 -4.05 9.14
CA ARG A 61 -8.89 -5.43 8.74
C ARG A 61 -8.26 -5.54 7.35
N ILE A 62 -7.63 -4.47 6.88
CA ILE A 62 -6.84 -4.46 5.64
C ILE A 62 -5.50 -5.13 5.94
N LYS A 63 -5.05 -6.00 5.03
CA LYS A 63 -3.73 -6.65 5.14
C LYS A 63 -2.64 -5.59 4.96
N VAL A 64 -1.73 -5.50 5.92
CA VAL A 64 -0.62 -4.55 5.92
C VAL A 64 0.67 -5.21 6.40
N ILE A 65 1.77 -4.86 5.75
CA ILE A 65 3.15 -5.30 6.04
C ILE A 65 4.00 -4.08 6.36
#